data_AF-A0A640XRJ0-F1
#
_entry.id   AF-A0A640XRJ0-F1
#
_cell.length_a   1.000
_cell.length_b   1.000
_cell.length_c   1.000
_cell.angle_alpha   90.00
_cell.angle_beta   90.00
_cell.angle_gamma   90.00
#
_symmetry.space_group_name_H-M   'P 1'
#
loop_
_entity.id
_entity.type
_entity.pdbx_description
1 polymer ?
#
loop_
_entity_poly.entity_id
_entity_poly.type
_entity_poly.pdbx_seq_one_letter_code
_entity_poly.pdbx_strand_id
1 'polypeptide(L)'
;MIGSSAKSGQHFYYACHNYIKRGKDICSARLIKKKEIELLIIEHIKTHILTEENLTELFNIVLNEINQHKRDSEDQVKIIDKQLEFYKKN
;
A
#
# COMPACT_ATOMS: atom_id res chain seq x y z
N MET A 1 -8.68 -17.11 -9.56
CA MET A 1 -7.64 -18.16 -9.39
C MET A 1 -7.37 -18.34 -7.90
N ILE A 2 -6.80 -19.46 -7.48
CA ILE A 2 -6.39 -19.72 -6.09
C ILE A 2 -4.95 -20.23 -6.04
N GLY A 3 -4.26 -19.98 -4.93
CA GLY A 3 -2.95 -20.58 -4.67
C GLY A 3 -3.08 -22.09 -4.41
N SER A 4 -2.16 -22.88 -4.95
CA SER A 4 -2.12 -24.33 -4.80
C SER A 4 -0.68 -24.84 -4.80
N SER A 5 -0.39 -25.84 -3.98
CA SER A 5 0.87 -26.56 -3.98
C SER A 5 0.78 -27.84 -4.82
N ALA A 6 1.89 -28.21 -5.46
CA ALA A 6 2.05 -29.56 -6.00
C ALA A 6 2.01 -30.59 -4.86
N LYS A 7 1.78 -31.85 -5.23
CA LYS A 7 1.75 -32.99 -4.27
C LYS A 7 3.02 -33.08 -3.42
N SER A 8 4.18 -32.71 -3.96
CA SER A 8 5.46 -32.70 -3.24
C SER A 8 5.61 -31.52 -2.26
N GLY A 9 4.74 -30.51 -2.31
CA GLY A 9 4.88 -29.26 -1.56
C GLY A 9 6.01 -28.34 -2.05
N GLN A 10 6.87 -28.80 -2.97
CA GLN A 10 8.05 -28.06 -3.41
C GLN A 10 7.74 -26.99 -4.48
N HIS A 11 6.63 -27.13 -5.20
CA HIS A 11 6.23 -26.21 -6.26
C HIS A 11 4.88 -25.58 -5.96
N PHE A 12 4.76 -24.28 -6.23
CA PHE A 12 3.55 -23.49 -5.98
C PHE A 12 3.04 -22.84 -7.26
N TYR A 13 1.72 -22.84 -7.40
CA TYR A 13 1.04 -22.37 -8.59
C TYR A 13 -0.20 -21.56 -8.23
N TYR A 14 -0.63 -20.72 -9.15
CA TYR A 14 -1.99 -20.23 -9.21
C TYR A 14 -2.79 -21.10 -10.19
N ALA A 15 -3.97 -21.52 -9.74
CA ALA A 15 -4.82 -22.45 -10.47
C ALA A 15 -6.26 -21.95 -10.54
N CYS A 16 -6.99 -22.45 -11.54
CA CYS A 16 -8.45 -22.32 -11.61
C CYS A 16 -9.09 -23.04 -10.42
N HIS A 17 -10.06 -22.40 -9.76
CA HIS A 17 -10.75 -23.02 -8.61
C HIS A 17 -11.45 -24.33 -9.01
N ASN A 18 -12.07 -24.36 -10.19
CA ASN A 18 -12.73 -25.55 -10.72
C ASN A 18 -11.74 -26.64 -11.15
N TYR A 19 -10.54 -26.28 -11.64
CA TYR A 19 -9.48 -27.26 -11.92
C TYR A 19 -9.12 -28.03 -10.63
N ILE A 20 -8.95 -27.32 -9.52
CA ILE A 20 -8.56 -27.91 -8.23
C ILE A 20 -9.70 -28.75 -7.64
N LYS A 21 -10.93 -28.26 -7.66
CA LYS A 21 -12.06 -28.94 -7.01
C LYS A 21 -12.72 -30.03 -7.84
N ARG A 22 -12.76 -29.87 -9.17
CA ARG A 22 -13.58 -30.69 -10.08
C ARG A 22 -12.76 -31.33 -11.20
N GLY A 23 -11.46 -31.09 -11.25
CA GLY A 23 -10.55 -31.71 -12.21
C GLY A 23 -10.40 -30.94 -13.52
N LYS A 24 -9.43 -31.41 -14.33
CA LYS A 24 -9.00 -30.79 -15.58
C LYS A 24 -10.07 -30.84 -16.69
N ASP A 25 -10.94 -31.86 -16.65
CA ASP A 25 -12.02 -32.00 -17.63
C ASP A 25 -13.06 -30.89 -17.51
N ILE A 26 -13.21 -30.30 -16.32
CA ILE A 26 -14.12 -29.17 -16.05
C ILE A 26 -13.45 -27.81 -16.31
N CYS A 27 -12.13 -27.71 -16.10
CA CYS A 27 -11.38 -26.48 -16.34
C CYS A 27 -10.00 -26.84 -16.89
N SER A 28 -9.76 -26.55 -18.17
CA SER A 28 -8.48 -26.84 -18.85
C SER A 28 -7.43 -25.73 -18.70
N ALA A 29 -7.70 -24.73 -17.85
CA ALA A 29 -6.81 -23.60 -17.62
C ALA A 29 -5.42 -24.07 -17.13
N ARG A 30 -4.37 -23.46 -17.69
CA ARG A 30 -2.98 -23.77 -17.35
C ARG A 30 -2.65 -23.32 -15.93
N LEU A 31 -1.87 -24.13 -15.21
CA LEU A 31 -1.26 -23.74 -13.94
C LEU A 31 -0.16 -22.71 -14.18
N ILE A 32 -0.26 -21.56 -13.51
CA ILE A 32 0.74 -20.50 -13.61
C ILE A 32 1.67 -20.61 -12.41
N LYS A 33 2.99 -20.62 -12.63
CA LYS A 33 3.95 -20.68 -11.53
C LYS A 33 3.82 -19.44 -10.66
N LYS A 34 3.67 -19.65 -9.35
CA LYS A 34 3.52 -18.59 -8.36
C LYS A 34 4.63 -17.53 -8.50
N LYS A 35 5.88 -17.99 -8.56
CA LYS A 35 7.06 -17.11 -8.65
C LYS A 35 7.06 -16.21 -9.90
N GLU A 36 6.64 -16.72 -11.05
CA GLU A 36 6.69 -15.95 -12.30
C GLU A 36 5.68 -14.80 -12.26
N ILE A 37 4.44 -15.06 -11.85
CA ILE A 37 3.41 -14.02 -11.79
C ILE A 37 3.66 -13.02 -10.66
N GLU A 38 4.14 -13.47 -9.49
CA GLU A 38 4.45 -12.58 -8.37
C GLU A 38 5.60 -11.63 -8.71
N LEU A 39 6.65 -12.12 -9.39
CA LEU A 39 7.74 -11.26 -9.84
C LEU A 39 7.25 -10.22 -10.85
N LEU A 40 6.40 -10.61 -11.81
CA LEU A 40 5.82 -9.67 -12.77
C LEU A 40 4.97 -8.60 -12.07
N ILE A 41 4.16 -8.99 -11.07
CA ILE A 41 3.35 -8.05 -10.30
C ILE A 41 4.24 -7.08 -9.52
N ILE A 42 5.26 -7.60 -8.82
CA ILE A 42 6.21 -6.77 -8.08
C ILE A 42 6.91 -5.78 -9.01
N GLU A 43 7.35 -6.25 -10.17
CA GLU A 43 8.02 -5.39 -11.15
C GLU A 43 7.06 -4.31 -11.68
N HIS A 44 5.81 -4.67 -11.97
CA HIS A 44 4.81 -3.72 -12.42
C HIS A 44 4.52 -2.65 -11.36
N ILE A 45 4.39 -3.04 -10.08
CA ILE A 45 4.21 -2.11 -8.96
C ILE A 45 5.42 -1.17 -8.86
N LYS A 46 6.64 -1.69 -8.92
CA LYS A 46 7.85 -0.86 -8.85
C LYS A 46 7.95 0.16 -9.99
N THR A 47 7.63 -0.27 -11.19
CA THR A 47 7.83 0.52 -12.42
C THR A 47 6.73 1.53 -12.68
N HIS A 48 5.51 1.31 -12.16
CA HIS A 48 4.35 2.17 -12.47
C HIS A 48 3.75 2.86 -11.23
N ILE A 49 3.92 2.29 -10.04
CA ILE A 49 3.31 2.81 -8.80
C ILE A 49 4.38 3.42 -7.90
N LEU A 50 5.47 2.71 -7.64
CA LEU A 50 6.56 3.17 -6.77
C LEU A 50 7.64 3.92 -7.56
N THR A 51 7.20 4.77 -8.50
CA THR A 51 8.10 5.64 -9.26
C THR A 51 8.61 6.77 -8.36
N GLU A 52 9.77 7.32 -8.70
CA GLU A 52 10.32 8.48 -7.99
C GLU A 52 9.34 9.65 -7.97
N GLU A 53 8.63 9.89 -9.08
CA GLU A 53 7.61 10.92 -9.21
C GLU A 53 6.45 10.71 -8.21
N ASN A 54 5.83 9.53 -8.21
CA ASN A 54 4.71 9.22 -7.31
C ASN A 54 5.13 9.27 -5.84
N LEU A 55 6.34 8.78 -5.52
CA LEU A 55 6.87 8.82 -4.16
C LEU A 55 7.18 10.26 -3.71
N THR A 56 7.68 11.10 -4.62
CA THR A 56 7.94 12.52 -4.34
C THR A 56 6.64 13.29 -4.14
N GLU A 57 5.62 13.02 -4.96
CA GLU A 57 4.30 13.61 -4.79
C GLU A 57 3.69 13.22 -3.43
N LEU A 58 3.72 11.92 -3.09
CA LEU A 58 3.26 11.43 -1.79
C LEU A 58 4.01 12.10 -0.63
N PHE A 59 5.34 12.20 -0.73
CA PHE A 59 6.16 12.86 0.28
C PHE A 59 5.75 14.34 0.47
N ASN A 60 5.53 15.06 -0.62
CA ASN A 60 5.13 16.47 -0.58
C ASN A 60 3.74 16.66 0.05
N ILE A 61 2.79 15.77 -0.23
CA ILE A 61 1.47 15.79 0.40
C ILE A 61 1.62 15.68 1.92
N VAL A 62 2.35 14.66 2.39
CA VAL A 62 2.57 14.41 3.83
C VAL A 62 3.34 15.57 4.47
N LEU A 63 4.38 16.08 3.81
CA LEU A 63 5.16 17.22 4.32
C LEU A 63 4.30 18.48 4.45
N ASN A 64 3.44 18.75 3.48
CA ASN A 64 2.53 19.89 3.52
C ASN A 64 1.53 19.76 4.66
N GLU A 65 0.97 18.58 4.87
CA GLU A 65 0.05 18.29 5.98
C GLU A 65 0.74 18.51 7.34
N ILE A 66 1.95 17.96 7.53
CA ILE A 66 2.75 18.17 8.75
C ILE A 66 3.00 19.67 9.00
N ASN A 67 3.37 20.41 7.95
CA ASN A 67 3.64 21.83 8.06
C ASN A 67 2.39 22.66 8.37
N GLN A 68 1.20 22.26 7.87
CA GLN A 68 -0.06 22.88 8.24
C GLN A 68 -0.36 22.65 9.72
N HIS A 69 -0.32 21.39 10.18
CA HIS A 69 -0.57 21.07 11.58
C HIS A 69 0.38 21.79 12.53
N LYS A 70 1.65 21.95 12.14
CA LYS A 70 2.62 22.72 12.92
C LYS A 70 2.20 24.19 13.03
N ARG A 71 1.84 24.83 11.91
CA ARG A 71 1.38 26.24 11.91
C ARG A 71 0.14 26.43 12.76
N ASP A 72 -0.85 25.56 12.61
CA ASP A 72 -2.09 25.62 13.39
C ASP A 72 -1.81 25.52 14.89
N SER A 73 -0.90 24.62 15.28
CA SER A 73 -0.48 24.46 16.67
C SER A 73 0.26 25.70 17.18
N GLU A 74 1.17 26.27 16.39
CA GLU A 74 1.88 27.52 16.74
C GLU A 74 0.92 28.70 16.92
N ASP A 75 -0.11 28.80 16.08
CA ASP A 75 -1.11 29.85 16.18
C ASP A 75 -2.02 29.67 17.40
N GLN A 76 -2.38 28.42 17.74
CA GLN A 76 -3.07 28.13 19.00
C GLN A 76 -2.24 28.53 20.22
N VAL A 77 -0.94 28.22 20.23
CA VAL A 77 -0.03 28.63 21.31
C VAL A 77 0.01 30.15 21.44
N LYS A 78 0.18 30.89 20.33
CA LYS A 78 0.17 32.37 20.33
C LYS A 78 -1.13 32.95 20.89
N ILE A 79 -2.27 32.34 20.58
CA ILE A 79 -3.57 32.77 21.10
C ILE A 79 -3.62 32.59 22.61
N ILE A 80 -3.20 31.42 23.11
CA ILE A 80 -3.15 31.12 24.54
C ILE A 80 -2.21 32.08 25.26
N ASP A 81 -1.03 32.34 24.73
CA ASP A 81 -0.05 33.27 25.32
C ASP A 81 -0.63 34.68 25.45
N LYS A 82 -1.30 35.19 24.41
CA LYS A 82 -1.98 36.50 24.46
C LYS A 82 -3.09 36.55 25.50
N GLN A 83 -3.86 35.47 25.65
CA GLN A 83 -4.89 35.37 26.68
C GLN A 83 -4.26 35.43 28.07
N LEU A 84 -3.18 34.68 28.30
CA LEU A 84 -2.45 34.70 29.57
C LEU A 84 -1.88 36.08 29.90
N GLU A 85 -1.34 36.81 28.92
CA GLU A 85 -0.86 38.18 29.11
C GLU A 85 -2.00 39.14 29.49
N PHE A 86 -3.16 39.02 28.85
CA PHE A 86 -4.34 39.81 29.18
C PHE A 86 -4.80 39.57 30.63
N TYR A 87 -4.82 38.31 31.08
CA TYR A 87 -5.22 37.97 32.45
C TYR A 87 -4.19 38.36 33.52
N LYS A 88 -2.89 38.45 33.18
CA LYS A 88 -1.87 38.91 34.13
C LYS A 88 -1.88 40.43 34.37
N LYS A 89 -2.48 41.19 33.45
CA LYS A 89 -2.48 42.66 33.48
C LYS A 89 -3.75 43.25 34.14
N ASN A 90 -4.79 42.45 34.31
CA ASN A 90 -5.98 42.75 35.11
C ASN A 90 -5.88 42.06 36.48
#